data_AF-A0A9E1ZMA5-F1
#
_entry.id   AF-A0A9E1ZMA5-F1
#
_cell.length_a   1.000
_cell.length_b   1.000
_cell.length_c   1.000
_cell.angle_alpha   90.00
_cell.angle_beta   90.00
_cell.angle_gamma   90.00
#
_symmetry.space_group_name_H-M   'P 1'
#
loop_
_entity.id
_entity.type
_entity.pdbx_description
1 polymer ?
#
loop_
_entity_poly.entity_id
_entity_poly.type
_entity_poly.pdbx_seq_one_letter_code
_entity_poly.pdbx_strand_id
1 'polypeptide(L)'
;MQQTDTQWDSSPNDQRAFPNPNNSKSSESEITYSPARVNNYSSIKSVASFFVFAAWLFVIIGSIASTLYLFNTGFDFIKIGTAFLIFLLFGTSAFFFVFSAQSIYVILDIEANSRQTTKTLEKILRILSANDIEL
;
A
#
# COMPACT_ATOMS: atom_id res chain seq x y z
N MET A 1 -16.03 0.00 69.29
CA MET A 1 -17.30 0.55 68.77
C MET A 1 -17.01 0.94 67.32
N GLN A 2 -17.44 0.26 66.26
CA GLN A 2 -18.58 -0.62 65.98
C GLN A 2 -18.14 -2.01 65.46
N GLN A 3 -19.00 -3.01 65.71
CA GLN A 3 -18.98 -4.39 65.21
C GLN A 3 -19.74 -4.50 63.86
N THR A 4 -19.67 -5.72 63.30
CA THR A 4 -20.57 -6.40 62.32
C THR A 4 -20.13 -6.38 60.86
N ASP A 5 -20.15 -7.46 60.07
CA ASP A 5 -20.24 -8.91 60.30
C ASP A 5 -19.79 -9.61 59.00
N THR A 6 -19.05 -10.71 59.09
CA THR A 6 -18.86 -11.66 57.99
C THR A 6 -20.07 -12.58 57.90
N GLN A 7 -20.68 -12.73 56.73
CA GLN A 7 -21.50 -13.91 56.44
C GLN A 7 -21.37 -14.34 54.98
N TRP A 8 -20.75 -15.50 54.79
CA TRP A 8 -20.88 -16.33 53.59
C TRP A 8 -22.24 -17.01 53.63
N ASP A 9 -22.97 -17.01 52.51
CA ASP A 9 -24.11 -17.89 52.33
C ASP A 9 -24.17 -18.46 50.90
N SER A 10 -24.89 -19.56 50.79
CA SER A 10 -24.61 -20.75 49.98
C SER A 10 -25.38 -20.78 48.65
N SER A 11 -24.77 -21.37 47.62
CA SER A 11 -25.39 -21.87 46.35
C SER A 11 -26.75 -22.57 46.59
N PRO A 12 -27.79 -22.51 45.71
CA PRO A 12 -27.79 -23.22 44.42
C PRO A 12 -28.72 -22.65 43.32
N ASN A 13 -28.23 -22.51 42.07
CA ASN A 13 -29.00 -22.91 40.88
C ASN A 13 -28.20 -22.72 39.60
N ASP A 14 -27.71 -23.86 39.11
CA ASP A 14 -27.54 -24.13 37.70
C ASP A 14 -28.83 -23.78 36.93
N GLN A 15 -28.90 -22.60 36.35
CA GLN A 15 -29.71 -22.36 35.17
C GLN A 15 -28.78 -22.00 34.03
N ARG A 16 -28.40 -23.03 33.26
CA ARG A 16 -27.89 -22.88 31.90
C ARG A 16 -28.94 -22.09 31.12
N ALA A 17 -28.76 -20.79 31.02
CA ALA A 17 -29.48 -19.98 30.06
C ALA A 17 -29.03 -20.47 28.68
N PHE A 18 -29.88 -21.25 28.03
CA PHE A 18 -29.69 -21.61 26.63
C PHE A 18 -29.55 -20.31 25.83
N PRO A 19 -28.46 -20.11 25.08
CA PRO A 19 -28.38 -18.96 24.20
C PRO A 19 -29.51 -19.07 23.18
N ASN A 20 -30.33 -18.02 23.09
CA ASN A 20 -31.35 -17.87 22.07
C ASN A 20 -30.68 -17.93 20.69
N PRO A 21 -30.97 -18.94 19.84
CA PRO A 21 -30.28 -19.11 18.56
C PRO A 21 -30.63 -18.00 17.54
N ASN A 22 -31.62 -17.16 17.82
CA ASN A 22 -32.10 -16.13 16.88
C ASN A 22 -31.44 -14.76 17.05
N ASN A 23 -30.41 -14.63 17.89
CA ASN A 23 -29.68 -13.37 18.04
C ASN A 23 -28.22 -13.45 17.57
N SER A 24 -27.95 -14.28 16.55
CA SER A 24 -26.75 -14.14 15.73
C SER A 24 -26.91 -12.93 14.81
N LYS A 25 -26.81 -11.73 15.41
CA LYS A 25 -26.11 -10.67 14.70
C LYS A 25 -24.74 -11.26 14.42
N SER A 26 -24.55 -11.80 13.22
CA SER A 26 -23.24 -12.12 12.71
C SER A 26 -22.46 -10.84 12.90
N SER A 27 -21.57 -10.84 13.90
CA SER A 27 -20.49 -9.88 13.92
C SER A 27 -19.79 -10.14 12.60
N GLU A 28 -20.13 -9.34 11.59
CA GLU A 28 -19.27 -9.08 10.46
C GLU A 28 -17.94 -8.73 11.11
N SER A 29 -17.08 -9.74 11.26
CA SER A 29 -15.67 -9.53 11.43
C SER A 29 -15.26 -8.91 10.10
N GLU A 30 -15.48 -7.60 9.99
CA GLU A 30 -14.81 -6.76 9.04
C GLU A 30 -13.33 -7.04 9.29
N ILE A 31 -12.70 -7.74 8.35
CA ILE A 31 -11.28 -8.02 8.42
C ILE A 31 -10.60 -6.66 8.50
N THR A 32 -10.27 -6.26 9.73
CA THR A 32 -9.62 -5.01 10.02
C THR A 32 -8.17 -5.23 9.62
N TYR A 33 -7.86 -4.92 8.36
CA TYR A 33 -6.49 -4.96 7.89
C TYR A 33 -5.65 -4.07 8.80
N SER A 34 -4.54 -4.60 9.29
CA SER A 34 -3.64 -3.84 10.18
C SER A 34 -3.33 -2.46 9.57
N PRO A 35 -3.48 -1.36 10.33
CA PRO A 35 -3.20 0.00 9.87
C PRO A 35 -1.81 0.15 9.22
N ALA A 36 -0.86 -0.68 9.64
CA ALA A 36 0.48 -0.77 9.07
C ALA A 36 0.50 -1.09 7.56
N ARG A 37 -0.45 -1.90 7.04
CA ARG A 37 -0.53 -2.26 5.62
C ARG A 37 -1.15 -1.17 4.74
N VAL A 38 -2.00 -0.31 5.28
CA VAL A 38 -2.59 0.81 4.54
C VAL A 38 -1.57 1.95 4.43
N ASN A 39 -0.80 2.18 5.51
CA ASN A 39 0.28 3.17 5.54
C ASN A 39 1.42 2.82 4.56
N ASN A 40 1.68 1.52 4.34
CA ASN A 40 2.66 1.06 3.36
C ASN A 40 2.27 1.38 1.90
N TYR A 41 0.99 1.28 1.53
CA TYR A 41 0.56 1.55 0.15
C TYR A 41 0.78 3.02 -0.25
N SER A 42 0.37 3.95 0.62
CA SER A 42 0.58 5.39 0.41
C SER A 42 2.08 5.74 0.33
N SER A 43 2.89 5.15 1.23
CA SER A 43 4.33 5.35 1.26
C SER A 43 5.02 4.85 -0.01
N ILE A 44 4.67 3.64 -0.48
CA ILE A 44 5.25 3.06 -1.70
C ILE A 44 4.82 3.86 -2.94
N LYS A 45 3.57 4.34 -2.99
CA LYS A 45 3.11 5.24 -4.06
C LYS A 45 3.87 6.58 -4.05
N SER A 46 4.17 7.11 -2.87
CA SER A 46 5.01 8.31 -2.73
C SER A 46 6.43 8.06 -3.25
N VAL A 47 7.02 6.91 -2.98
CA VAL A 47 8.33 6.51 -3.52
C VAL A 47 8.31 6.45 -5.06
N ALA A 48 7.27 5.87 -5.66
CA ALA A 48 7.12 5.87 -7.12
C ALA A 48 7.02 7.30 -7.69
N SER A 49 6.28 8.19 -7.01
CA SER A 49 6.15 9.59 -7.39
C SER A 49 7.47 10.35 -7.27
N PHE A 50 8.27 10.06 -6.24
CA PHE A 50 9.61 10.59 -6.07
C PHE A 50 10.53 10.18 -7.22
N PHE A 51 10.47 8.93 -7.68
CA PHE A 51 11.25 8.49 -8.83
C PHE A 51 10.84 9.22 -10.13
N VAL A 52 9.55 9.44 -10.37
CA VAL A 52 9.10 10.25 -11.52
C VAL A 52 9.64 11.68 -11.42
N PHE A 53 9.56 12.29 -10.23
CA PHE A 53 10.12 13.62 -10.00
C PHE A 53 11.64 13.66 -10.24
N ALA A 54 12.37 12.68 -9.71
CA ALA A 54 13.81 12.56 -9.91
C ALA A 54 14.16 12.41 -11.40
N ALA A 55 13.38 11.64 -12.17
CA ALA A 55 13.57 11.52 -13.61
C ALA A 55 13.52 12.89 -14.31
N TRP A 56 12.49 13.69 -14.03
CA TRP A 56 12.34 15.04 -14.58
C TRP A 56 13.48 15.96 -14.15
N LEU A 57 13.90 15.88 -12.89
CA LEU A 57 15.03 16.65 -12.39
C LEU A 57 16.31 16.33 -13.17
N PHE A 58 16.57 15.05 -13.45
CA PHE A 58 17.72 14.63 -14.26
C PHE A 58 17.66 15.15 -15.69
N VAL A 59 16.50 15.14 -16.33
CA VAL A 59 16.32 15.72 -17.69
C VAL A 59 16.62 17.22 -17.69
N ILE A 60 16.13 17.95 -16.69
CA ILE A 60 16.38 19.39 -16.56
C ILE A 60 17.87 19.66 -16.33
N ILE A 61 18.49 18.96 -15.38
CA ILE A 61 19.93 19.12 -15.09
C ILE A 61 20.77 18.77 -16.32
N GLY A 62 20.47 17.67 -17.01
CA GLY A 62 21.18 17.27 -18.23
C GLY A 62 21.04 18.29 -19.35
N SER A 63 19.86 18.87 -19.51
CA SER A 63 19.61 19.94 -20.49
C SER A 63 20.42 21.19 -20.16
N ILE A 64 20.40 21.63 -18.90
CA ILE A 64 21.16 22.81 -18.44
C ILE A 64 22.67 22.56 -18.59
N ALA A 65 23.16 21.39 -18.17
CA ALA A 65 24.58 21.03 -18.24
C ALA A 65 25.09 20.97 -19.69
N SER A 66 24.33 20.32 -20.58
CA SER A 66 24.64 20.26 -22.01
C SER A 66 24.66 21.66 -22.64
N THR A 67 23.68 22.50 -22.31
CA THR A 67 23.59 23.88 -22.78
C THR A 67 24.75 24.74 -22.29
N LEU A 68 25.04 24.71 -20.98
CA LEU A 68 26.15 25.45 -20.38
C LEU A 68 27.50 25.01 -20.94
N TYR A 69 27.67 23.72 -21.23
CA TYR A 69 28.88 23.22 -21.85
C TYR A 69 29.08 23.83 -23.25
N LEU A 70 28.03 23.87 -24.08
CA LEU A 70 28.09 24.49 -25.42
C LEU A 70 28.38 25.99 -25.34
N PHE A 71 27.72 26.71 -24.43
CA PHE A 71 27.93 28.15 -24.29
C PHE A 71 29.34 28.50 -23.81
N ASN A 72 29.92 27.73 -22.87
CA ASN A 72 31.27 28.01 -22.36
C ASN A 72 32.39 27.57 -23.29
N THR A 73 32.17 26.52 -24.09
CA THR A 73 33.22 25.95 -24.94
C THR A 73 33.14 26.44 -26.39
N GLY A 74 32.03 27.06 -26.81
CA GLY A 74 31.81 27.51 -28.18
C GLY A 74 31.29 26.41 -29.11
N PHE A 75 30.68 26.79 -30.22
CA PHE A 75 30.08 25.86 -31.18
C PHE A 75 31.13 25.24 -32.12
N ASP A 76 31.38 23.95 -31.92
CA ASP A 76 32.16 23.07 -32.79
C ASP A 76 31.48 21.70 -32.83
N PHE A 77 31.56 20.98 -33.95
CA PHE A 77 30.94 19.67 -34.14
C PHE A 77 31.36 18.66 -33.07
N ILE A 78 32.64 18.66 -32.68
CA ILE A 78 33.14 17.77 -31.60
C ILE A 78 32.47 18.11 -30.26
N LYS A 79 32.28 19.40 -29.97
CA LYS A 79 31.69 19.89 -28.72
C LYS A 79 30.18 19.62 -28.67
N ILE A 80 29.49 19.70 -29.81
CA ILE A 80 28.11 19.24 -29.95
C ILE A 80 27.99 17.76 -29.60
N GLY A 81 28.93 16.93 -30.10
CA GLY A 81 29.00 15.52 -29.73
C GLY A 81 29.14 15.30 -28.22
N THR A 82 30.05 16.03 -27.56
CA THR A 82 30.23 15.92 -26.10
C THR A 82 28.99 16.40 -25.33
N ALA A 83 28.39 17.52 -25.74
CA ALA A 83 27.16 18.03 -25.14
C ALA A 83 26.00 17.04 -25.26
N PHE A 84 25.91 16.34 -26.40
CA PHE A 84 24.93 15.27 -26.61
C PHE A 84 25.21 14.06 -25.71
N LEU A 85 26.47 13.65 -25.54
CA LEU A 85 26.84 12.57 -24.61
C LEU A 85 26.49 12.91 -23.16
N ILE A 86 26.72 14.16 -22.74
CA ILE A 86 26.30 14.65 -21.41
C ILE A 86 24.78 14.51 -21.28
N PHE A 87 24.02 15.05 -22.24
CA PHE A 87 22.56 14.96 -22.22
C PHE A 87 22.08 13.50 -22.17
N LEU A 88 22.71 12.60 -22.93
CA LEU A 88 22.34 11.19 -23.01
C LEU A 88 22.63 10.45 -21.69
N LEU A 89 23.71 10.78 -20.99
CA LEU A 89 24.01 10.21 -19.66
C LEU A 89 22.92 10.57 -18.64
N PHE A 90 22.48 11.82 -18.62
CA PHE A 90 21.37 12.24 -17.78
C PHE A 90 20.04 11.63 -18.24
N GLY A 91 19.81 11.54 -19.55
CA GLY A 91 18.62 10.93 -20.14
C GLY A 91 18.47 9.44 -19.80
N THR A 92 19.56 8.67 -19.87
CA THR A 92 19.56 7.25 -19.49
C THR A 92 19.31 7.05 -17.99
N SER A 93 19.87 7.93 -17.16
CA SER A 93 19.59 7.95 -15.72
C SER A 93 18.12 8.29 -15.42
N ALA A 94 17.55 9.29 -16.12
CA ALA A 94 16.14 9.63 -16.02
C ALA A 94 15.22 8.48 -16.45
N PHE A 95 15.58 7.78 -17.54
CA PHE A 95 14.86 6.60 -18.00
C PHE A 95 14.85 5.50 -16.93
N PHE A 96 15.97 5.24 -16.26
CA PHE A 96 16.05 4.26 -15.17
C PHE A 96 15.10 4.60 -14.02
N PHE A 97 14.98 5.88 -13.65
CA PHE A 97 14.03 6.33 -12.63
C PHE A 97 12.57 6.14 -13.06
N VAL A 98 12.22 6.48 -14.31
CA VAL A 98 10.86 6.22 -14.83
C VAL A 98 10.54 4.72 -14.81
N PHE A 99 11.47 3.89 -15.27
CA PHE A 99 11.31 2.44 -15.29
C PHE A 99 11.09 1.88 -13.87
N SER A 100 11.87 2.37 -12.90
CA SER A 100 11.73 2.00 -11.49
C SER A 100 10.35 2.41 -10.94
N ALA A 101 9.89 3.63 -11.25
CA ALA A 101 8.56 4.09 -10.84
C ALA A 101 7.43 3.21 -11.41
N GLN A 102 7.52 2.86 -12.70
CA GLN A 102 6.54 1.99 -13.35
C GLN A 102 6.50 0.59 -12.75
N SER A 103 7.67 0.03 -12.44
CA SER A 103 7.77 -1.27 -11.78
C SER A 103 7.05 -1.26 -10.42
N ILE A 104 7.18 -0.18 -9.66
CA ILE A 104 6.48 -0.02 -8.38
C ILE A 104 4.97 0.10 -8.58
N TYR A 105 4.50 0.86 -9.58
CA TYR A 105 3.07 0.96 -9.87
C TYR A 105 2.46 -0.39 -10.23
N VAL A 106 3.14 -1.22 -11.03
CA VAL A 106 2.70 -2.58 -11.34
C VAL A 106 2.57 -3.43 -10.07
N ILE A 107 3.53 -3.34 -9.14
CA ILE A 107 3.47 -4.06 -7.86
C ILE A 107 2.25 -3.60 -7.04
N LEU A 108 1.99 -2.29 -6.99
CA LEU A 108 0.84 -1.74 -6.28
C LEU A 108 -0.50 -2.19 -6.89
N ASP A 109 -0.58 -2.30 -8.21
CA ASP A 109 -1.77 -2.78 -8.92
C ASP A 109 -2.03 -4.27 -8.64
N ILE A 110 -0.98 -5.09 -8.65
CA ILE A 110 -1.06 -6.51 -8.27
C ILE A 110 -1.55 -6.63 -6.83
N GLU A 111 -1.02 -5.83 -5.91
CA GLU A 111 -1.44 -5.84 -4.52
C GLU A 111 -2.92 -5.42 -4.37
N ALA A 112 -3.35 -4.38 -5.08
CA ALA A 112 -4.73 -3.93 -5.08
C ALA A 112 -5.70 -5.00 -5.62
N ASN A 113 -5.33 -5.65 -6.72
CA ASN A 113 -6.13 -6.72 -7.32
C ASN A 113 -6.22 -7.95 -6.38
N SER A 114 -5.10 -8.35 -5.78
CA SER A 114 -5.08 -9.44 -4.79
C SER A 114 -6.03 -9.17 -3.62
N ARG A 115 -6.05 -7.93 -3.10
CA ARG A 115 -6.99 -7.53 -2.04
C ARG A 115 -8.44 -7.67 -2.47
N GLN A 116 -8.78 -7.31 -3.71
CA GLN A 116 -10.13 -7.48 -4.24
C GLN A 116 -10.49 -8.95 -4.37
N THR A 117 -9.60 -9.79 -4.90
CA THR A 117 -9.82 -11.24 -5.02
C THR A 117 -10.08 -11.89 -3.67
N THR A 118 -9.31 -11.56 -2.63
CA THR A 118 -9.54 -12.11 -1.27
C THR A 118 -10.90 -11.72 -0.71
N LYS A 119 -11.31 -10.46 -0.86
CA LYS A 119 -12.63 -9.99 -0.39
C LYS A 119 -13.77 -10.68 -1.13
N THR A 120 -13.62 -10.89 -2.45
CA THR A 120 -14.62 -11.60 -3.25
C THR A 120 -14.70 -13.07 -2.85
N LEU A 121 -13.56 -13.73 -2.65
CA LEU A 121 -13.51 -15.13 -2.21
C LEU A 121 -14.17 -15.31 -0.83
N GLU A 122 -13.91 -14.39 0.11
CA GLU A 122 -14.56 -14.40 1.42
C GLU A 122 -16.08 -14.29 1.32
N LYS A 123 -16.59 -13.38 0.48
CA LYS A 123 -18.04 -13.25 0.24
C LYS A 123 -18.64 -14.54 -0.31
N ILE A 124 -17.97 -15.17 -1.28
CA ILE A 124 -18.43 -16.43 -1.88
C ILE A 124 -18.45 -17.55 -0.83
N LEU A 125 -17.40 -17.68 -0.01
CA LEU A 125 -17.34 -18.69 1.05
C LEU A 125 -18.42 -18.49 2.11
N ARG A 126 -18.70 -17.24 2.51
CA ARG A 126 -19.81 -16.93 3.43
C ARG A 126 -21.17 -17.31 2.85
N ILE A 127 -21.41 -17.06 1.57
CA ILE A 127 -22.66 -17.44 0.88
C ILE A 127 -22.79 -18.98 0.82
N LEU A 128 -21.73 -19.68 0.42
CA LEU A 128 -21.73 -21.15 0.37
C LEU A 128 -22.01 -21.75 1.76
N SER A 129 -21.31 -21.28 2.79
CA SER A 129 -21.52 -21.73 4.16
C SER A 129 -22.92 -21.45 4.70
N ALA A 130 -23.58 -20.37 4.26
CA ALA A 130 -24.95 -20.07 4.67
C ALA A 130 -25.96 -20.98 3.96
N ASN A 131 -25.73 -21.30 2.68
CA ASN A 131 -26.60 -22.17 1.90
C ASN A 131 -26.50 -23.65 2.33
N ASP A 132 -25.35 -24.10 2.82
CA ASP A 132 -25.17 -25.47 3.32
C ASP A 132 -25.90 -25.74 4.66
N ILE A 133 -26.42 -24.71 5.34
CA ILE A 133 -27.16 -24.84 6.61
C ILE A 133 -28.68 -25.07 6.38
N GLU A 134 -29.19 -24.91 5.15
CA GLU A 134 -30.62 -25.03 4.82
C GLU A 134 -31.05 -26.41 4.25
N LEU A 135 -30.25 -27.47 4.41
CA LEU A 135 -30.58 -28.86 4.01
C LEU A 135 -30.74 -29.78 5.21
#